data_AF-S3IZ35-F1
#
_entry.id   AF-S3IZ35-F1
#
_cell.length_a   1.000
_cell.length_b   1.000
_cell.length_c   1.000
_cell.angle_alpha   90.00
_cell.angle_beta   90.00
_cell.angle_gamma   90.00
#
_symmetry.space_group_name_H-M   'P 1'
#
loop_
_entity.id
_entity.type
_entity.pdbx_description
1 polymer ?
#
loop_
_entity_poly.entity_id
_entity_poly.type
_entity_poly.pdbx_seq_one_letter_code
_entity_poly.pdbx_strand_id
1 'polypeptide(L)'
;MKFTVEREHLLKPLQQVSGPLGGRPTLPILGNLLLQVAEGALSLTGTDLEMEMVARVALVQPHEPGATTVPARKFFDICRGLPEGAEIAVQLEGDRMLVRSGRSRFSLSTLPAADFPNLDDWQSEVEFTLPQATMKRLIEATQFSMAHQDVRYYLNGMLFETEGEELRTVATDGHRLAVCSMPVGQALPNHSVIVPRKGVIELMRMLDGGDTPLRVQIGSNNIRAHVGDFIFTSKLVDGRFPDYRRVLPKNPDKHLDAGCDLLKQAFARAAILSNEKFRGVRLFVSENQLKITANNPEQEEAEEILDVSYDGTEMEIGFNVSYVLDVLNALKCENVRILLTDSVSSVQIEDAASQSAAYVVMPMRL
;
A
#
# COMPACT_ATOMS: atom_id res chain seq x y z
N MET A 1 -19.75 -11.93 28.67
CA MET A 1 -18.48 -11.38 28.16
C MET A 1 -17.85 -10.49 29.22
N LYS A 2 -16.68 -10.88 29.70
CA LYS A 2 -15.86 -10.12 30.65
C LYS A 2 -14.38 -10.44 30.44
N PHE A 3 -13.51 -9.46 30.52
CA PHE A 3 -12.06 -9.66 30.50
C PHE A 3 -11.34 -8.50 31.18
N THR A 4 -10.13 -8.76 31.66
CA THR A 4 -9.20 -7.72 32.13
C THR A 4 -7.88 -7.87 31.38
N VAL A 5 -7.35 -6.76 30.90
CA VAL A 5 -6.13 -6.73 30.09
C VAL A 5 -5.31 -5.48 30.40
N GLU A 6 -4.00 -5.60 30.37
CA GLU A 6 -3.10 -4.44 30.45
C GLU A 6 -3.23 -3.59 29.19
N ARG A 7 -3.19 -2.26 29.37
CA ARG A 7 -3.32 -1.27 28.30
C ARG A 7 -2.40 -1.56 27.12
N GLU A 8 -1.14 -1.86 27.38
CA GLU A 8 -0.10 -2.04 26.37
C GLU A 8 -0.39 -3.25 25.46
N HIS A 9 -0.97 -4.32 26.01
CA HIS A 9 -1.40 -5.49 25.24
C HIS A 9 -2.62 -5.22 24.35
N LEU A 10 -3.38 -4.15 24.60
CA LEU A 10 -4.59 -3.82 23.85
C LEU A 10 -4.41 -2.70 22.82
N LEU A 11 -3.44 -1.80 23.02
CA LEU A 11 -3.27 -0.62 22.15
C LEU A 11 -2.88 -0.96 20.71
N LYS A 12 -1.84 -1.78 20.50
CA LYS A 12 -1.40 -2.17 19.14
C LYS A 12 -2.53 -2.94 18.42
N PRO A 13 -3.19 -3.94 19.04
CA PRO A 13 -4.37 -4.59 18.45
C PRO A 13 -5.48 -3.64 18.05
N LEU A 14 -5.91 -2.74 18.95
CA LEU A 14 -6.98 -1.78 18.66
C LEU A 14 -6.62 -0.84 17.50
N GLN A 15 -5.38 -0.36 17.45
CA GLN A 15 -4.93 0.50 16.36
C GLN A 15 -4.97 -0.22 15.01
N GLN A 16 -4.53 -1.49 14.98
CA GLN A 16 -4.56 -2.32 13.78
C GLN A 16 -6.00 -2.63 13.36
N VAL A 17 -6.88 -3.11 14.22
CA VAL A 17 -8.25 -3.44 13.77
C VAL A 17 -9.09 -2.20 13.41
N SER A 18 -8.70 -1.01 13.87
CA SER A 18 -9.40 0.25 13.57
C SER A 18 -9.05 0.85 12.20
N GLY A 19 -8.12 0.30 11.43
CA GLY A 19 -7.70 0.88 10.14
C GLY A 19 -8.72 0.85 9.02
N PRO A 20 -9.34 -0.32 8.74
CA PRO A 20 -10.38 -0.42 7.73
C PRO A 20 -11.55 0.54 7.99
N LEU A 21 -11.77 0.90 9.25
CA LEU A 21 -12.83 1.82 9.68
C LEU A 21 -12.43 3.26 9.31
N GLY A 22 -12.89 3.70 8.14
CA GLY A 22 -12.78 5.09 7.71
C GLY A 22 -13.49 6.08 8.67
N GLY A 23 -13.30 7.38 8.45
CA GLY A 23 -13.79 8.41 9.37
C GLY A 23 -15.31 8.62 9.41
N ARG A 24 -16.05 8.16 8.40
CA ARG A 24 -17.53 8.25 8.34
C ARG A 24 -18.10 6.92 7.84
N PRO A 25 -18.59 6.05 8.74
CA PRO A 25 -19.14 4.76 8.33
C PRO A 25 -20.48 4.95 7.60
N THR A 26 -20.72 4.13 6.58
CA THR A 26 -21.99 4.10 5.82
C THR A 26 -23.14 3.52 6.63
N LEU A 27 -22.83 2.56 7.51
CA LEU A 27 -23.76 1.95 8.47
C LEU A 27 -23.21 2.09 9.89
N PRO A 28 -24.03 2.36 10.92
CA PRO A 28 -23.54 2.54 12.29
C PRO A 28 -22.65 1.42 12.82
N ILE A 29 -22.96 0.16 12.49
CA ILE A 29 -22.19 -1.00 12.94
C ILE A 29 -20.78 -1.09 12.35
N LEU A 30 -20.54 -0.49 11.17
CA LEU A 30 -19.20 -0.40 10.56
C LEU A 30 -18.30 0.62 11.27
N GLY A 31 -18.86 1.45 12.16
CA GLY A 31 -18.10 2.26 13.10
C GLY A 31 -17.70 1.53 14.38
N ASN A 32 -18.15 0.27 14.54
CA ASN A 32 -17.86 -0.55 15.71
C ASN A 32 -16.77 -1.59 15.43
N LEU A 33 -16.09 -2.02 16.49
CA LEU A 33 -15.32 -3.27 16.51
C LEU A 33 -16.18 -4.38 17.09
N LEU A 34 -16.09 -5.57 16.50
CA LEU A 34 -16.54 -6.80 17.11
C LEU A 34 -15.51 -7.27 18.14
N LEU A 35 -15.99 -7.56 19.35
CA LEU A 35 -15.23 -8.11 20.46
C LEU A 35 -15.76 -9.51 20.74
N GLN A 36 -14.88 -10.50 20.75
CA GLN A 36 -15.24 -11.89 21.05
C GLN A 36 -14.25 -12.49 22.05
N VAL A 37 -14.75 -12.97 23.19
CA VAL A 37 -13.97 -13.73 24.17
C VAL A 37 -14.34 -15.20 24.03
N ALA A 38 -13.37 -16.02 23.62
CA ALA A 38 -13.51 -17.47 23.49
C ALA A 38 -12.13 -18.12 23.67
N GLU A 39 -12.09 -19.34 24.22
CA GLU A 39 -10.89 -20.18 24.25
C GLU A 39 -9.62 -19.50 24.81
N GLY A 40 -9.75 -18.66 25.84
CA GLY A 40 -8.59 -17.97 26.42
C GLY A 40 -8.06 -16.78 25.60
N ALA A 41 -8.79 -16.33 24.59
CA ALA A 41 -8.39 -15.21 23.74
C ALA A 41 -9.51 -14.18 23.55
N LEU A 42 -9.10 -12.92 23.40
CA LEU A 42 -9.92 -11.83 22.91
C LEU A 42 -9.63 -11.65 21.42
N SER A 43 -10.64 -11.82 20.57
CA SER A 43 -10.60 -11.45 19.16
C SER A 43 -11.25 -10.08 18.96
N LEU A 44 -10.55 -9.22 18.24
CA LEU A 44 -10.97 -7.87 17.86
C LEU A 44 -11.11 -7.85 16.34
N THR A 45 -12.26 -7.43 15.83
CA THR A 45 -12.48 -7.40 14.37
C THR A 45 -13.04 -6.05 13.92
N GLY A 46 -12.44 -5.48 12.89
CA GLY A 46 -12.91 -4.29 12.20
C GLY A 46 -13.13 -4.55 10.72
N THR A 47 -14.17 -3.98 10.11
CA THR A 47 -14.50 -4.21 8.69
C THR A 47 -15.22 -3.03 8.06
N ASP A 48 -15.09 -2.88 6.74
CA ASP A 48 -15.85 -1.94 5.91
C ASP A 48 -16.68 -2.65 4.82
N LEU A 49 -16.95 -3.96 4.98
CA LEU A 49 -17.60 -4.89 4.02
C LEU A 49 -16.74 -5.31 2.81
N GLU A 50 -15.66 -4.59 2.52
CA GLU A 50 -14.69 -4.94 1.47
C GLU A 50 -13.49 -5.67 2.05
N MET A 51 -13.06 -5.29 3.25
CA MET A 51 -12.00 -5.95 3.99
C MET A 51 -12.30 -6.06 5.47
N GLU A 52 -11.61 -6.97 6.14
CA GLU A 52 -11.62 -7.17 7.58
C GLU A 52 -10.18 -7.26 8.12
N MET A 53 -10.00 -6.74 9.33
CA MET A 53 -8.78 -6.90 10.11
C MET A 53 -9.13 -7.52 11.45
N VAL A 54 -8.53 -8.65 11.76
CA VAL A 54 -8.70 -9.40 13.00
C VAL A 54 -7.40 -9.36 13.79
N ALA A 55 -7.48 -9.07 15.08
CA ALA A 55 -6.37 -9.22 16.01
C ALA A 55 -6.75 -10.18 17.13
N ARG A 56 -5.84 -11.08 17.50
CA ARG A 56 -6.00 -11.98 18.65
C ARG A 56 -5.11 -11.53 19.80
N VAL A 57 -5.68 -11.48 21.01
CA VAL A 57 -4.97 -11.13 22.24
C VAL A 57 -5.18 -12.23 23.25
N ALA A 58 -4.09 -12.85 23.71
CA ALA A 58 -4.16 -13.88 24.75
C ALA A 58 -4.63 -13.26 26.08
N LEU A 59 -5.57 -13.93 26.75
CA LEU A 59 -6.11 -13.50 28.03
C LEU A 59 -5.49 -14.33 29.16
N VAL A 60 -4.53 -13.73 29.87
CA VAL A 60 -3.87 -14.35 31.03
C VAL A 60 -4.65 -14.19 32.33
N GLN A 61 -5.52 -13.17 32.40
CA GLN A 61 -6.38 -12.91 33.56
C GLN A 61 -7.73 -13.63 33.44
N PRO A 62 -8.49 -13.79 34.54
CA PRO A 62 -9.83 -14.38 34.52
C PRO A 62 -10.76 -13.67 33.54
N HIS A 63 -11.47 -14.45 32.73
CA HIS A 63 -12.34 -13.95 31.67
C HIS A 63 -13.60 -14.82 31.56
N GLU A 64 -14.66 -14.22 31.02
CA GLU A 64 -15.94 -14.89 30.76
C GLU A 64 -16.29 -14.75 29.27
N PRO A 65 -16.69 -15.85 28.61
CA PRO A 65 -16.94 -15.86 27.18
C PRO A 65 -18.12 -14.96 26.78
N GLY A 66 -18.18 -14.65 25.49
CA GLY A 66 -19.27 -13.91 24.86
C GLY A 66 -18.78 -12.88 23.86
N ALA A 67 -19.72 -12.18 23.24
CA ALA A 67 -19.42 -11.24 22.17
C ALA A 67 -20.30 -10.00 22.21
N THR A 68 -19.79 -8.89 21.70
CA THR A 68 -20.55 -7.64 21.47
C THR A 68 -19.83 -6.78 20.44
N THR A 69 -20.43 -5.67 20.04
CA THR A 69 -19.73 -4.65 19.23
C THR A 69 -19.74 -3.30 19.94
N VAL A 70 -18.68 -2.50 19.78
CA VAL A 70 -18.58 -1.16 20.39
C VAL A 70 -17.94 -0.14 19.46
N PRO A 71 -18.25 1.17 19.60
CA PRO A 71 -17.65 2.22 18.78
C PRO A 71 -16.12 2.21 18.84
N ALA A 72 -15.48 1.87 17.72
CA ALA A 72 -14.06 1.60 17.62
C ALA A 72 -13.22 2.77 18.13
N ARG A 73 -13.52 3.96 17.60
CA ARG A 73 -12.76 5.18 17.89
C ARG A 73 -12.84 5.56 19.37
N LYS A 74 -14.05 5.50 19.95
CA LYS A 74 -14.25 5.82 21.36
C LYS A 74 -13.52 4.83 22.25
N PHE A 75 -13.61 3.53 21.95
CA PHE A 75 -12.94 2.50 22.74
C PHE A 75 -11.41 2.65 22.67
N PHE A 76 -10.84 2.86 21.47
CA PHE A 76 -9.42 3.13 21.30
C PHE A 76 -8.96 4.41 22.03
N ASP A 77 -9.69 5.52 21.88
CA ASP A 77 -9.33 6.79 22.53
C ASP A 77 -9.40 6.69 24.07
N ILE A 78 -10.35 5.91 24.61
CA ILE A 78 -10.41 5.59 26.05
C ILE A 78 -9.16 4.81 26.48
N CYS A 79 -8.85 3.69 25.83
CA CYS A 79 -7.69 2.87 26.17
C CYS A 79 -6.38 3.65 26.07
N ARG A 80 -6.22 4.48 25.03
CA ARG A 80 -5.02 5.31 24.82
C ARG A 80 -4.88 6.40 25.88
N GLY A 81 -6.00 7.00 26.30
CA GLY A 81 -6.02 8.08 27.29
C GLY A 81 -5.82 7.63 28.75
N LEU A 82 -5.86 6.32 29.02
CA LEU A 82 -5.48 5.77 30.32
C LEU A 82 -3.95 5.83 30.54
N PRO A 83 -3.48 5.91 31.79
CA PRO A 83 -2.05 5.94 32.10
C PRO A 83 -1.36 4.64 31.68
N GLU A 84 -0.04 4.71 31.48
CA GLU A 84 0.81 3.57 31.16
C GLU A 84 0.74 2.48 32.25
N GLY A 85 0.68 1.22 31.85
CA GLY A 85 0.55 0.06 32.75
C GLY A 85 -0.85 -0.10 33.38
N ALA A 86 -1.85 0.66 32.92
CA ALA A 86 -3.21 0.55 33.44
C ALA A 86 -3.85 -0.80 33.13
N GLU A 87 -4.48 -1.42 34.13
CA GLU A 87 -5.37 -2.56 33.94
C GLU A 87 -6.77 -2.10 33.50
N ILE A 88 -7.23 -2.64 32.38
CA ILE A 88 -8.53 -2.31 31.77
C ILE A 88 -9.49 -3.48 31.98
N ALA A 89 -10.44 -3.31 32.89
CA ALA A 89 -11.51 -4.28 33.12
C ALA A 89 -12.73 -3.94 32.25
N VAL A 90 -13.16 -4.89 31.44
CA VAL A 90 -14.29 -4.76 30.50
C VAL A 90 -15.37 -5.78 30.83
N GLN A 91 -16.62 -5.34 30.88
CA GLN A 91 -17.78 -6.21 31.12
C GLN A 91 -18.98 -5.75 30.28
N LEU A 92 -19.69 -6.71 29.69
CA LEU A 92 -20.98 -6.46 29.05
C LEU A 92 -22.10 -6.49 30.10
N GLU A 93 -22.86 -5.39 30.21
CA GLU A 93 -24.01 -5.24 31.11
C GLU A 93 -25.24 -4.81 30.26
N GLY A 94 -26.07 -5.76 29.84
CA GLY A 94 -27.24 -5.47 28.99
C GLY A 94 -26.83 -4.94 27.60
N ASP A 95 -27.29 -3.72 27.28
CA ASP A 95 -27.03 -2.99 26.03
C ASP A 95 -25.79 -2.06 26.12
N ARG A 96 -25.01 -2.16 27.20
CA ARG A 96 -23.83 -1.33 27.43
C ARG A 96 -22.61 -2.16 27.73
N MET A 97 -21.47 -1.73 27.17
CA MET A 97 -20.16 -2.22 27.56
C MET A 97 -19.53 -1.27 28.56
N LEU A 98 -19.23 -1.79 29.74
CA LEU A 98 -18.62 -1.05 30.82
C LEU A 98 -17.11 -1.24 30.82
N VAL A 99 -16.37 -0.14 30.78
CA VAL A 99 -14.89 -0.12 30.85
C VAL A 99 -14.49 0.58 32.15
N ARG A 100 -13.65 -0.08 32.96
CA ARG A 100 -13.15 0.43 34.24
C ARG A 100 -11.63 0.31 34.30
N SER A 101 -10.97 1.32 34.83
CA SER A 101 -9.55 1.31 35.15
C SER A 101 -9.29 2.31 36.28
N GLY A 102 -8.81 1.82 37.42
CA GLY A 102 -8.70 2.62 38.64
C GLY A 102 -10.04 3.27 39.02
N ARG A 103 -10.08 4.60 39.06
CA ARG A 103 -11.31 5.39 39.33
C ARG A 103 -12.04 5.87 38.07
N SER A 104 -11.52 5.56 36.89
CA SER A 104 -12.13 5.92 35.61
C SER A 104 -13.18 4.88 35.23
N ARG A 105 -14.37 5.35 34.81
CA ARG A 105 -15.50 4.50 34.42
C ARG A 105 -16.15 5.06 33.15
N PHE A 106 -16.30 4.22 32.13
CA PHE A 106 -16.91 4.57 30.85
C PHE A 106 -17.98 3.56 30.47
N SER A 107 -19.13 4.03 29.96
CA SER A 107 -20.21 3.18 29.47
C SER A 107 -20.42 3.43 27.98
N LEU A 108 -20.16 2.42 27.15
CA LEU A 108 -20.30 2.47 25.70
C LEU A 108 -21.59 1.79 25.26
N SER A 109 -22.31 2.41 24.32
CA SER A 109 -23.42 1.75 23.61
C SER A 109 -22.90 0.58 22.80
N THR A 110 -23.61 -0.55 22.81
CA THR A 110 -23.28 -1.71 21.98
C THR A 110 -24.26 -1.87 20.82
N LEU A 111 -23.86 -2.65 19.82
CA LEU A 111 -24.79 -3.29 18.89
C LEU A 111 -24.60 -4.81 18.98
N PRO A 112 -25.64 -5.63 18.68
CA PRO A 112 -25.55 -7.08 18.75
C PRO A 112 -24.41 -7.63 17.88
N ALA A 113 -23.67 -8.60 18.41
CA ALA A 113 -22.59 -9.26 17.66
C ALA A 113 -23.11 -10.04 16.43
N ALA A 114 -24.35 -10.54 16.49
CA ALA A 114 -24.99 -11.26 15.39
C ALA A 114 -25.26 -10.36 14.16
N ASP A 115 -25.35 -9.04 14.35
CA ASP A 115 -25.56 -8.08 13.28
C ASP A 115 -24.23 -7.67 12.61
N PHE A 116 -23.09 -8.03 13.21
CA PHE A 116 -21.78 -7.67 12.68
C PHE A 116 -21.52 -8.46 11.39
N PRO A 117 -21.16 -7.78 10.29
CA PRO A 117 -20.94 -8.45 9.03
C PRO A 117 -19.67 -9.29 9.10
N ASN A 118 -19.77 -10.54 8.65
CA ASN A 118 -18.63 -11.43 8.46
C ASN A 118 -18.46 -11.70 6.97
N LEU A 119 -17.22 -11.83 6.50
CA LEU A 119 -16.97 -12.37 5.18
C LEU A 119 -17.32 -13.86 5.17
N ASP A 120 -17.89 -14.34 4.07
CA ASP A 120 -18.17 -15.76 3.90
C ASP A 120 -16.86 -16.57 3.88
N ASP A 121 -16.93 -17.81 4.35
CA ASP A 121 -15.82 -18.74 4.24
C ASP A 121 -15.47 -18.99 2.76
N TRP A 122 -14.16 -19.04 2.47
CA TRP A 122 -13.64 -19.23 1.12
C TRP A 122 -12.43 -20.17 1.14
N GLN A 123 -12.12 -20.74 -0.02
CA GLN A 123 -11.02 -21.69 -0.19
C GLN A 123 -9.82 -21.03 -0.85
N SER A 124 -8.63 -21.27 -0.29
CA SER A 124 -7.38 -20.79 -0.87
C SER A 124 -6.98 -21.67 -2.06
N GLU A 125 -6.62 -21.02 -3.16
CA GLU A 125 -6.10 -21.65 -4.38
C GLU A 125 -4.57 -21.60 -4.42
N VAL A 126 -3.98 -20.52 -3.90
CA VAL A 126 -2.53 -20.31 -3.81
C VAL A 126 -2.17 -19.92 -2.39
N GLU A 127 -1.12 -20.52 -1.86
CA GLU A 127 -0.61 -20.19 -0.53
C GLU A 127 0.91 -20.14 -0.53
N PHE A 128 1.47 -19.11 0.11
CA PHE A 128 2.91 -18.93 0.23
C PHE A 128 3.30 -18.13 1.46
N THR A 129 4.57 -18.22 1.82
CA THR A 129 5.15 -17.45 2.93
C THR A 129 6.32 -16.63 2.41
N LEU A 130 6.43 -15.39 2.86
CA LEU A 130 7.53 -14.50 2.49
C LEU A 130 7.95 -13.59 3.65
N PRO A 131 9.18 -13.04 3.63
CA PRO A 131 9.58 -12.00 4.57
C PRO A 131 8.69 -10.76 4.43
N GLN A 132 8.38 -10.10 5.55
CA GLN A 132 7.62 -8.83 5.53
C GLN A 132 8.31 -7.76 4.67
N ALA A 133 9.65 -7.70 4.71
CA ALA A 133 10.43 -6.77 3.91
C ALA A 133 10.22 -6.95 2.40
N THR A 134 9.99 -8.18 1.93
CA THR A 134 9.71 -8.48 0.52
C THR A 134 8.36 -7.90 0.11
N MET A 135 7.31 -8.12 0.91
CA MET A 135 5.99 -7.51 0.66
C MET A 135 6.06 -5.98 0.69
N LYS A 136 6.76 -5.43 1.69
CA LYS A 136 6.99 -3.99 1.81
C LYS A 136 7.66 -3.42 0.56
N ARG A 137 8.72 -4.06 0.07
CA ARG A 137 9.44 -3.65 -1.14
C ARG A 137 8.52 -3.65 -2.36
N LEU A 138 7.77 -4.72 -2.58
CA LEU A 138 6.84 -4.86 -3.70
C LEU A 138 5.78 -3.75 -3.72
N ILE A 139 5.18 -3.46 -2.55
CA ILE A 139 4.15 -2.43 -2.45
C ILE A 139 4.76 -1.02 -2.58
N GLU A 140 5.82 -0.67 -1.82
CA GLU A 140 6.45 0.65 -1.90
C GLU A 140 6.97 0.97 -3.31
N ALA A 141 7.47 -0.04 -4.03
CA ALA A 141 7.97 0.12 -5.39
C ALA A 141 6.88 0.42 -6.42
N THR A 142 5.59 0.14 -6.14
CA THR A 142 4.55 0.22 -7.18
C THR A 142 3.33 1.06 -6.78
N GLN A 143 3.06 1.23 -5.48
CA GLN A 143 1.83 1.83 -4.97
C GLN A 143 1.50 3.22 -5.54
N PHE A 144 2.52 4.06 -5.78
CA PHE A 144 2.34 5.43 -6.28
C PHE A 144 1.79 5.50 -7.71
N SER A 145 1.87 4.40 -8.47
CA SER A 145 1.36 4.33 -9.85
C SER A 145 -0.07 3.80 -9.95
N MET A 146 -0.76 3.51 -8.83
CA MET A 146 -2.19 3.17 -8.86
C MET A 146 -3.04 4.39 -9.19
N ALA A 147 -4.10 4.19 -9.97
CA ALA A 147 -5.04 5.25 -10.29
C ALA A 147 -5.81 5.75 -9.04
N HIS A 148 -6.40 6.93 -9.19
CA HIS A 148 -7.21 7.58 -8.16
C HIS A 148 -8.60 7.87 -8.72
N GLN A 149 -9.60 7.12 -8.24
CA GLN A 149 -11.01 7.28 -8.65
C GLN A 149 -11.22 7.19 -10.17
N ASP A 150 -10.43 6.35 -10.86
CA ASP A 150 -10.61 6.07 -12.28
C ASP A 150 -11.88 5.24 -12.49
N VAL A 151 -12.58 5.50 -13.59
CA VAL A 151 -13.77 4.76 -14.02
C VAL A 151 -13.46 3.29 -14.30
N ARG A 152 -12.23 2.99 -14.71
CA ARG A 152 -11.66 1.65 -14.82
C ARG A 152 -11.23 1.20 -13.44
N TYR A 153 -12.20 0.74 -12.66
CA TYR A 153 -12.05 0.39 -11.25
C TYR A 153 -10.87 -0.54 -10.93
N TYR A 154 -10.50 -1.45 -11.84
CA TYR A 154 -9.32 -2.32 -11.72
C TYR A 154 -7.97 -1.57 -11.66
N LEU A 155 -7.87 -0.35 -12.21
CA LEU A 155 -6.66 0.48 -12.13
C LEU A 155 -6.50 1.19 -10.79
N ASN A 156 -7.58 1.28 -10.00
CA ASN A 156 -7.51 1.85 -8.66
C ASN A 156 -6.84 0.89 -7.65
N GLY A 157 -6.67 -0.39 -8.01
CA GLY A 157 -5.98 -1.40 -7.21
C GLY A 157 -4.57 -1.70 -7.71
N MET A 158 -3.95 -2.70 -7.09
CA MET A 158 -2.63 -3.22 -7.45
C MET A 158 -2.77 -4.68 -7.88
N LEU A 159 -2.19 -5.02 -9.03
CA LEU A 159 -2.08 -6.41 -9.46
C LEU A 159 -1.04 -7.12 -8.58
N PHE A 160 -1.38 -8.30 -8.11
CA PHE A 160 -0.46 -9.28 -7.54
C PHE A 160 -0.45 -10.49 -8.48
N GLU A 161 0.73 -10.86 -8.96
CA GLU A 161 0.93 -11.98 -9.88
C GLU A 161 1.98 -12.93 -9.29
N THR A 162 1.64 -14.21 -9.20
CA THR A 162 2.61 -15.29 -8.89
C THR A 162 3.02 -15.94 -10.21
N GLU A 163 4.31 -16.06 -10.45
CA GLU A 163 4.85 -16.70 -11.67
C GLU A 163 6.20 -17.36 -11.35
N GLY A 164 6.30 -18.68 -11.54
CA GLY A 164 7.51 -19.42 -11.19
C GLY A 164 7.83 -19.29 -9.70
N GLU A 165 8.99 -18.75 -9.35
CA GLU A 165 9.39 -18.50 -7.95
C GLU A 165 9.30 -17.02 -7.54
N GLU A 166 8.60 -16.21 -8.32
CA GLU A 166 8.47 -14.77 -8.08
C GLU A 166 7.06 -14.38 -7.66
N LEU A 167 7.00 -13.38 -6.77
CA LEU A 167 5.83 -12.56 -6.56
C LEU A 167 6.08 -11.20 -7.24
N ARG A 168 5.10 -10.77 -8.03
CA ARG A 168 5.15 -9.51 -8.78
C ARG A 168 3.98 -8.62 -8.41
N THR A 169 4.27 -7.32 -8.27
CA THR A 169 3.26 -6.27 -8.17
C THR A 169 3.28 -5.39 -9.40
N VAL A 170 2.10 -4.98 -9.86
CA VAL A 170 1.94 -4.03 -10.98
C VAL A 170 0.89 -2.99 -10.63
N ALA A 171 1.20 -1.73 -10.89
CA ALA A 171 0.27 -0.62 -10.73
C ALA A 171 0.38 0.34 -11.91
N THR A 172 -0.74 0.84 -12.41
CA THR A 172 -0.78 1.81 -13.50
C THR A 172 -2.06 2.66 -13.46
N ASP A 173 -1.95 3.91 -13.87
CA ASP A 173 -3.06 4.84 -14.08
C ASP A 173 -3.37 5.06 -15.58
N GLY A 174 -2.65 4.36 -16.46
CA GLY A 174 -2.70 4.51 -17.91
C GLY A 174 -1.77 5.58 -18.48
N HIS A 175 -1.16 6.43 -17.64
CA HIS A 175 -0.13 7.40 -18.03
C HIS A 175 1.28 6.99 -17.60
N ARG A 176 1.36 6.21 -16.52
CA ARG A 176 2.58 5.57 -16.03
C ARG A 176 2.30 4.18 -15.50
N LEU A 177 3.32 3.34 -15.46
CA LEU A 177 3.25 1.98 -14.94
C LEU A 177 4.47 1.70 -14.08
N ALA A 178 4.27 1.00 -12.97
CA ALA A 178 5.32 0.44 -12.14
C ALA A 178 5.14 -1.08 -12.06
N VAL A 179 6.22 -1.83 -12.23
CA VAL A 179 6.26 -3.28 -12.01
C VAL A 179 7.46 -3.60 -11.13
N CYS A 180 7.26 -4.47 -10.13
CA CYS A 180 8.33 -4.98 -9.29
C CYS A 180 8.17 -6.48 -9.08
N SER A 181 9.24 -7.24 -9.23
CA SER A 181 9.27 -8.69 -9.03
C SER A 181 10.31 -9.03 -7.96
N MET A 182 9.95 -9.93 -7.06
CA MET A 182 10.84 -10.41 -6.00
C MET A 182 10.76 -11.93 -5.91
N PRO A 183 11.90 -12.63 -5.74
CA PRO A 183 11.89 -14.07 -5.49
C PRO A 183 11.28 -14.36 -4.11
N VAL A 184 10.45 -15.39 -4.05
CA VAL A 184 9.86 -15.89 -2.80
C VAL A 184 10.45 -17.23 -2.37
N GLY A 185 11.32 -17.84 -3.18
CA GLY A 185 12.06 -19.07 -2.85
C GLY A 185 11.20 -20.34 -2.85
N GLN A 186 10.05 -20.29 -3.51
CA GLN A 186 9.14 -21.42 -3.68
C GLN A 186 8.42 -21.30 -5.02
N ALA A 187 8.28 -22.42 -5.74
CA ALA A 187 7.54 -22.46 -6.99
C ALA A 187 6.03 -22.34 -6.74
N LEU A 188 5.38 -21.45 -7.47
CA LEU A 188 3.96 -21.11 -7.35
C LEU A 188 3.22 -21.34 -8.66
N PRO A 189 1.93 -21.73 -8.59
CA PRO A 189 1.08 -21.73 -9.77
C PRO A 189 0.94 -20.30 -10.30
N ASN A 190 0.79 -20.18 -11.62
CA ASN A 190 0.52 -18.89 -12.24
C ASN A 190 -0.86 -18.40 -11.82
N HIS A 191 -0.91 -17.29 -11.09
CA HIS A 191 -2.15 -16.72 -10.58
C HIS A 191 -2.04 -15.20 -10.56
N SER A 192 -3.15 -14.51 -10.80
CA SER A 192 -3.15 -13.06 -10.93
C SER A 192 -4.44 -12.48 -10.39
N VAL A 193 -4.31 -11.57 -9.42
CA VAL A 193 -5.44 -10.97 -8.70
C VAL A 193 -5.21 -9.49 -8.48
N ILE A 194 -6.29 -8.71 -8.36
CA ILE A 194 -6.21 -7.27 -8.13
C ILE A 194 -6.65 -6.98 -6.70
N VAL A 195 -5.74 -6.44 -5.90
CA VAL A 195 -6.03 -6.02 -4.52
C VAL A 195 -6.51 -4.56 -4.54
N PRO A 196 -7.65 -4.24 -3.90
CA PRO A 196 -8.17 -2.87 -3.87
C PRO A 196 -7.21 -1.91 -3.16
N ARG A 197 -7.25 -0.62 -3.52
CA ARG A 197 -6.36 0.43 -2.98
C ARG A 197 -6.22 0.40 -1.46
N LYS A 198 -7.36 0.34 -0.77
CA LYS A 198 -7.42 0.29 0.69
C LYS A 198 -6.79 -1.00 1.22
N GLY A 199 -7.02 -2.12 0.57
CA GLY A 199 -6.40 -3.40 0.94
C GLY A 199 -4.88 -3.36 0.84
N VAL A 200 -4.33 -2.70 -0.18
CA VAL A 200 -2.87 -2.46 -0.30
C VAL A 200 -2.35 -1.61 0.87
N ILE A 201 -3.08 -0.58 1.27
CA ILE A 201 -2.71 0.28 2.42
C ILE A 201 -2.74 -0.53 3.72
N GLU A 202 -3.75 -1.38 3.91
CA GLU A 202 -3.88 -2.22 5.10
C GLU A 202 -2.82 -3.33 5.15
N LEU A 203 -2.49 -3.94 4.02
CA LEU A 203 -1.37 -4.88 3.90
C LEU A 203 -0.04 -4.23 4.30
N MET A 204 0.19 -2.97 3.94
CA MET A 204 1.38 -2.24 4.39
C MET A 204 1.35 -1.94 5.89
N ARG A 205 0.19 -1.58 6.42
CA ARG A 205 0.04 -1.16 7.82
C ARG A 205 0.19 -2.31 8.82
N MET A 206 -0.12 -3.54 8.41
CA MET A 206 0.06 -4.73 9.23
C MET A 206 1.52 -5.20 9.32
N LEU A 207 2.40 -4.75 8.42
CA LEU A 207 3.84 -5.07 8.48
C LEU A 207 4.48 -4.28 9.62
N ASP A 208 4.99 -4.97 10.62
CA ASP A 208 5.62 -4.34 11.79
C ASP A 208 7.15 -4.27 11.71
N GLY A 209 7.73 -4.80 10.64
CA GLY A 209 9.17 -4.77 10.39
C GLY A 209 9.97 -5.76 11.22
N GLY A 210 9.29 -6.67 11.93
CA GLY A 210 9.93 -7.79 12.61
C GLY A 210 10.22 -8.97 11.69
N ASP A 211 10.78 -10.03 12.28
CA ASP A 211 11.14 -11.28 11.58
C ASP A 211 9.96 -12.26 11.43
N THR A 212 8.78 -11.93 11.98
CA THR A 212 7.60 -12.77 11.85
C THR A 212 7.24 -12.91 10.37
N PRO A 213 7.18 -14.13 9.83
CA PRO A 213 6.90 -14.32 8.42
C PRO A 213 5.47 -13.88 8.07
N LEU A 214 5.30 -13.36 6.86
CA LEU A 214 3.99 -13.07 6.29
C LEU A 214 3.52 -14.32 5.54
N ARG A 215 2.39 -14.90 5.96
CA ARG A 215 1.73 -15.98 5.21
C ARG A 215 0.57 -15.40 4.41
N VAL A 216 0.54 -15.69 3.12
CA VAL A 216 -0.47 -15.18 2.18
C VAL A 216 -1.28 -16.34 1.61
N GLN A 217 -2.59 -16.16 1.57
CA GLN A 217 -3.57 -17.04 0.96
C GLN A 217 -4.34 -16.26 -0.10
N ILE A 218 -4.47 -16.81 -1.30
CA ILE A 218 -5.20 -16.19 -2.41
C ILE A 218 -6.21 -17.22 -2.92
N GLY A 219 -7.47 -16.83 -2.99
CA GLY A 219 -8.53 -17.58 -3.67
C GLY A 219 -9.07 -16.77 -4.84
N SER A 220 -10.10 -17.29 -5.50
CA SER A 220 -10.75 -16.62 -6.64
C SER A 220 -11.17 -15.17 -6.39
N ASN A 221 -11.75 -14.88 -5.21
CA ASN A 221 -12.36 -13.58 -4.91
C ASN A 221 -11.78 -12.90 -3.65
N ASN A 222 -10.81 -13.51 -2.98
CA ASN A 222 -10.29 -13.02 -1.71
C ASN A 222 -8.78 -13.20 -1.59
N ILE A 223 -8.15 -12.28 -0.88
CA ILE A 223 -6.77 -12.40 -0.39
C ILE A 223 -6.78 -12.34 1.13
N ARG A 224 -5.94 -13.15 1.77
CA ARG A 224 -5.69 -13.11 3.21
C ARG A 224 -4.21 -13.10 3.54
N ALA A 225 -3.85 -12.30 4.52
CA ALA A 225 -2.50 -12.13 5.02
C ALA A 225 -2.47 -12.37 6.53
N HIS A 226 -1.52 -13.18 6.99
CA HIS A 226 -1.28 -13.44 8.40
C HIS A 226 0.11 -12.94 8.81
N VAL A 227 0.16 -12.12 9.86
CA VAL A 227 1.41 -11.68 10.50
C VAL A 227 1.22 -11.75 12.01
N GLY A 228 1.89 -12.70 12.66
CA GLY A 228 1.74 -12.94 14.10
C GLY A 228 0.28 -13.21 14.46
N ASP A 229 -0.26 -12.39 15.36
CA ASP A 229 -1.65 -12.49 15.84
C ASP A 229 -2.65 -11.67 15.01
N PHE A 230 -2.23 -11.14 13.85
CA PHE A 230 -3.07 -10.35 12.95
C PHE A 230 -3.44 -11.15 11.70
N ILE A 231 -4.71 -11.03 11.32
CA ILE A 231 -5.27 -11.63 10.10
C ILE A 231 -6.00 -10.53 9.34
N PHE A 232 -5.56 -10.27 8.12
CA PHE A 232 -6.21 -9.38 7.18
C PHE A 232 -6.89 -10.20 6.10
N THR A 233 -8.15 -9.92 5.78
CA THR A 233 -8.82 -10.48 4.59
C THR A 233 -9.41 -9.34 3.77
N SER A 234 -9.29 -9.39 2.44
CA SER A 234 -9.92 -8.42 1.54
C SER A 234 -10.53 -9.12 0.33
N LYS A 235 -11.67 -8.61 -0.13
CA LYS A 235 -12.21 -8.94 -1.45
C LYS A 235 -11.26 -8.45 -2.54
N LEU A 236 -11.17 -9.21 -3.61
CA LEU A 236 -10.44 -8.84 -4.81
C LEU A 236 -11.30 -7.96 -5.70
N VAL A 237 -10.64 -7.18 -6.56
CA VAL A 237 -11.30 -6.39 -7.60
C VAL A 237 -11.43 -7.26 -8.85
N ASP A 238 -12.66 -7.46 -9.31
CA ASP A 238 -12.91 -8.11 -10.59
C ASP A 238 -12.37 -7.25 -11.74
N GLY A 239 -11.83 -7.87 -12.78
CA GLY A 239 -11.42 -7.13 -13.98
C GLY A 239 -10.16 -7.65 -14.61
N ARG A 240 -9.91 -7.20 -15.84
CA ARG A 240 -8.72 -7.56 -16.61
C ARG A 240 -7.69 -6.46 -16.48
N PHE A 241 -6.67 -6.68 -15.65
CA PHE A 241 -5.56 -5.75 -15.53
C PHE A 241 -4.74 -5.68 -16.83
N PRO A 242 -4.19 -4.51 -17.21
CA PRO A 242 -3.32 -4.40 -18.38
C PRO A 242 -2.07 -5.29 -18.30
N ASP A 243 -1.72 -5.93 -19.42
CA ASP A 243 -0.51 -6.75 -19.52
C ASP A 243 0.74 -5.85 -19.61
N TYR A 244 1.48 -5.74 -18.51
CA TYR A 244 2.67 -4.88 -18.40
C TYR A 244 3.75 -5.24 -19.43
N ARG A 245 3.84 -6.51 -19.84
CA ARG A 245 4.81 -7.01 -20.83
C ARG A 245 4.63 -6.33 -22.19
N ARG A 246 3.43 -5.80 -22.47
CA ARG A 246 3.11 -5.05 -23.71
C ARG A 246 3.37 -3.54 -23.59
N VAL A 247 3.50 -3.03 -22.37
CA VAL A 247 3.71 -1.61 -22.06
C VAL A 247 5.21 -1.28 -22.00
N LEU A 248 6.05 -2.25 -21.62
CA LEU A 248 7.50 -2.09 -21.66
C LEU A 248 7.98 -1.79 -23.10
N PRO A 249 8.80 -0.74 -23.31
CA PRO A 249 9.41 -0.46 -24.60
C PRO A 249 10.16 -1.69 -25.11
N LYS A 250 9.91 -2.10 -26.36
CA LYS A 250 10.50 -3.33 -26.91
C LYS A 250 12.00 -3.22 -27.18
N ASN A 251 12.43 -2.07 -27.70
CA ASN A 251 13.80 -1.83 -28.13
C ASN A 251 14.26 -0.42 -27.72
N PRO A 252 14.38 -0.11 -26.42
CA PRO A 252 15.01 1.14 -26.02
C PRO A 252 16.52 1.06 -26.26
N ASP A 253 16.97 1.73 -27.31
CA ASP A 253 18.34 1.68 -27.83
C ASP A 253 19.26 2.77 -27.27
N LYS A 254 18.70 3.73 -26.52
CA LYS A 254 19.41 4.89 -25.95
C LYS A 254 19.39 4.81 -24.44
N HIS A 255 20.53 4.62 -23.80
CA HIS A 255 20.63 4.44 -22.35
C HIS A 255 21.36 5.62 -21.72
N LEU A 256 20.70 6.27 -20.77
CA LEU A 256 21.27 7.35 -19.97
C LEU A 256 21.39 6.87 -18.52
N ASP A 257 22.61 6.89 -17.98
CA ASP A 257 22.87 6.58 -16.57
C ASP A 257 23.24 7.88 -15.83
N ALA A 258 22.62 8.10 -14.65
CA ALA A 258 22.86 9.30 -13.84
C ALA A 258 22.68 9.02 -12.34
N GLY A 259 23.33 9.82 -11.50
CA GLY A 259 23.14 9.76 -10.04
C GLY A 259 21.69 10.09 -9.65
N CYS A 260 21.03 9.19 -8.92
CA CYS A 260 19.60 9.27 -8.61
C CYS A 260 19.25 10.59 -7.90
N ASP A 261 20.00 10.93 -6.84
CA ASP A 261 19.74 12.14 -6.05
C ASP A 261 20.00 13.41 -6.84
N LEU A 262 21.07 13.48 -7.63
CA LEU A 262 21.37 14.65 -8.47
C LEU A 262 20.25 14.89 -9.48
N LEU A 263 19.81 13.83 -10.17
CA LEU A 263 18.74 13.90 -11.14
C LEU A 263 17.41 14.31 -10.51
N LYS A 264 17.07 13.71 -9.36
CA LYS A 264 15.87 14.04 -8.58
C LYS A 264 15.84 15.51 -8.17
N GLN A 265 16.96 16.04 -7.67
CA GLN A 265 17.04 17.44 -7.25
C GLN A 265 16.91 18.41 -8.43
N ALA A 266 17.50 18.10 -9.59
CA ALA A 266 17.34 18.91 -10.79
C ALA A 266 15.87 18.93 -11.28
N PHE A 267 15.21 17.77 -11.35
CA PHE A 267 13.79 17.71 -11.67
C PHE A 267 12.93 18.47 -10.65
N ALA A 268 13.27 18.39 -9.36
CA ALA A 268 12.54 19.09 -8.31
C ALA A 268 12.63 20.62 -8.47
N ARG A 269 13.80 21.15 -8.85
CA ARG A 269 13.99 22.58 -9.13
C ARG A 269 13.28 23.01 -10.41
N ALA A 270 13.44 22.25 -11.50
CA ALA A 270 12.74 22.52 -12.76
C ALA A 270 11.20 22.48 -12.60
N ALA A 271 10.68 21.61 -11.73
CA ALA A 271 9.25 21.52 -11.45
C ALA A 271 8.63 22.79 -10.86
N ILE A 272 9.42 23.66 -10.20
CA ILE A 272 8.96 24.90 -9.58
C ILE A 272 8.40 25.86 -10.64
N LEU A 273 9.05 25.94 -11.81
CA LEU A 273 8.66 26.82 -12.92
C LEU A 273 7.95 26.05 -14.06
N SER A 274 7.48 24.83 -13.79
CA SER A 274 6.63 24.10 -14.73
C SER A 274 5.16 24.56 -14.63
N ASN A 275 4.39 24.41 -15.69
CA ASN A 275 2.95 24.67 -15.65
C ASN A 275 2.26 23.89 -14.52
N GLU A 276 1.52 24.55 -13.63
CA GLU A 276 0.91 23.90 -12.46
C GLU A 276 -0.06 22.77 -12.80
N LYS A 277 -0.75 22.86 -13.94
CA LYS A 277 -1.76 21.89 -14.38
C LYS A 277 -1.15 20.71 -15.12
N PHE A 278 -0.27 20.98 -16.08
CA PHE A 278 0.30 19.96 -16.96
C PHE A 278 1.61 19.39 -16.44
N ARG A 279 2.35 20.15 -15.63
CA ARG A 279 3.60 19.76 -14.98
C ARG A 279 4.66 19.30 -15.99
N GLY A 280 4.65 19.89 -17.18
CA GLY A 280 5.52 19.51 -18.29
C GLY A 280 6.95 20.01 -18.11
N VAL A 281 7.93 19.14 -18.33
CA VAL A 281 9.36 19.45 -18.42
C VAL A 281 9.95 18.80 -19.66
N ARG A 282 10.92 19.47 -20.28
CA ARG A 282 11.60 19.03 -21.50
C ARG A 282 13.01 18.57 -21.17
N LEU A 283 13.39 17.42 -21.70
CA LEU A 283 14.73 16.88 -21.59
C LEU A 283 15.38 16.97 -22.96
N PHE A 284 16.55 17.58 -23.01
CA PHE A 284 17.48 17.49 -24.12
C PHE A 284 18.62 16.59 -23.70
N VAL A 285 18.81 15.50 -24.42
CA VAL A 285 19.87 14.53 -24.15
C VAL A 285 20.91 14.66 -25.25
N SER A 286 22.18 14.82 -24.86
CA SER A 286 23.34 14.88 -25.75
C SER A 286 24.53 14.16 -25.11
N GLU A 287 25.66 14.07 -25.83
CA GLU A 287 26.84 13.32 -25.39
C GLU A 287 27.28 13.74 -23.98
N ASN A 288 27.18 12.80 -23.03
CA ASN A 288 27.44 12.97 -21.61
C ASN A 288 26.73 14.13 -20.90
N GLN A 289 25.63 14.64 -21.47
CA GLN A 289 24.91 15.78 -20.91
C GLN A 289 23.39 15.59 -20.98
N LEU A 290 22.73 15.94 -19.87
CA LEU A 290 21.29 16.08 -19.80
C LEU A 290 20.95 17.53 -19.45
N LYS A 291 20.13 18.16 -20.29
CA LYS A 291 19.54 19.45 -20.00
C LYS A 291 18.04 19.32 -19.74
N ILE A 292 17.57 19.82 -18.61
CA ILE A 292 16.15 19.83 -18.22
C ILE A 292 15.67 21.28 -18.28
N THR A 293 14.63 21.55 -19.06
CA THR A 293 14.01 22.87 -19.11
C THR A 293 12.52 22.82 -18.74
N ALA A 294 12.04 23.88 -18.11
CA ALA A 294 10.64 24.06 -17.77
C ALA A 294 10.24 25.51 -17.99
N ASN A 295 8.99 25.73 -18.39
CA ASN A 295 8.42 27.06 -18.52
C ASN A 295 6.94 27.07 -18.10
N ASN A 296 6.46 28.23 -17.69
CA ASN A 296 5.08 28.45 -17.27
C ASN A 296 4.38 29.57 -18.10
N PRO A 297 3.05 29.74 -17.97
CA PRO A 297 2.32 30.81 -18.67
C PRO A 297 2.81 32.23 -18.35
N GLU A 298 3.48 32.42 -17.21
CA GLU A 298 4.07 33.66 -16.74
C GLU A 298 5.41 33.99 -17.42
N GLN A 299 5.87 33.16 -18.37
CA GLN A 299 7.14 33.29 -19.09
C GLN A 299 8.36 33.19 -18.18
N GLU A 300 8.22 32.51 -17.04
CA GLU A 300 9.35 32.13 -16.20
C GLU A 300 9.95 30.83 -16.76
N GLU A 301 11.27 30.71 -16.69
CA GLU A 301 12.02 29.59 -17.25
C GLU A 301 13.00 29.03 -16.23
N ALA A 302 13.08 27.71 -16.15
CA ALA A 302 14.13 26.98 -15.44
C ALA A 302 14.99 26.21 -16.44
N GLU A 303 16.30 26.18 -16.20
CA GLU A 303 17.25 25.35 -16.93
C GLU A 303 18.20 24.69 -15.93
N GLU A 304 18.36 23.37 -16.05
CA GLU A 304 19.29 22.55 -15.29
C GLU A 304 20.15 21.75 -16.26
N ILE A 305 21.46 21.73 -16.04
CA ILE A 305 22.42 20.95 -16.83
C ILE A 305 23.13 19.98 -15.90
N LEU A 306 23.15 18.71 -16.29
CA LEU A 306 23.77 17.63 -15.53
C LEU A 306 24.76 16.86 -16.42
N ASP A 307 25.91 16.52 -15.84
CA ASP A 307 26.80 15.52 -16.40
C ASP A 307 26.19 14.13 -16.18
N VAL A 308 26.05 13.37 -17.25
CA VAL A 308 25.45 12.02 -17.26
C VAL A 308 26.31 11.09 -18.11
N SER A 309 26.10 9.77 -18.03
CA SER A 309 26.69 8.83 -18.98
C SER A 309 25.69 8.57 -20.11
N TYR A 310 25.99 9.07 -21.30
CA TYR A 310 25.17 8.91 -22.51
C TYR A 310 26.02 9.06 -23.77
N ASP A 311 25.95 8.07 -24.67
CA ASP A 311 26.68 8.02 -25.94
C ASP A 311 25.74 7.88 -27.17
N GLY A 312 24.43 7.99 -26.96
CA GLY A 312 23.42 7.86 -28.01
C GLY A 312 23.23 9.13 -28.84
N THR A 313 22.32 9.08 -29.82
CA THR A 313 21.97 10.24 -30.65
C THR A 313 21.25 11.32 -29.84
N GLU A 314 21.49 12.59 -30.15
CA GLU A 314 20.76 13.69 -29.50
C GLU A 314 19.25 13.59 -29.71
N MET A 315 18.48 13.88 -28.66
CA MET A 315 17.02 13.92 -28.75
C MET A 315 16.39 14.86 -27.73
N GLU A 316 15.17 15.29 -28.05
CA GLU A 316 14.31 16.10 -27.19
C GLU A 316 13.05 15.30 -26.85
N ILE A 317 12.67 15.27 -25.58
CA ILE A 317 11.47 14.58 -25.12
C ILE A 317 10.84 15.30 -23.93
N GLY A 318 9.51 15.35 -23.91
CA GLY A 318 8.74 15.96 -22.83
C GLY A 318 8.16 14.95 -21.86
N PHE A 319 8.11 15.27 -20.57
CA PHE A 319 7.48 14.44 -19.54
C PHE A 319 6.70 15.27 -18.53
N ASN A 320 5.76 14.59 -17.85
CA ASN A 320 5.20 15.12 -16.62
C ASN A 320 6.23 14.92 -15.50
N VAL A 321 6.74 16.02 -14.94
CA VAL A 321 7.80 15.99 -13.93
C VAL A 321 7.36 15.31 -12.64
N SER A 322 6.08 15.38 -12.27
CA SER A 322 5.57 14.65 -11.10
C SER A 322 5.70 13.15 -11.29
N TYR A 323 5.51 12.64 -12.51
CA TYR A 323 5.65 11.21 -12.78
C TYR A 323 7.09 10.74 -12.68
N VAL A 324 8.02 11.53 -13.21
CA VAL A 324 9.46 11.26 -13.10
C VAL A 324 9.92 11.32 -11.64
N LEU A 325 9.51 12.36 -10.89
CA LEU A 325 9.87 12.51 -9.48
C LEU A 325 9.34 11.36 -8.61
N ASP A 326 8.11 10.89 -8.85
CA ASP A 326 7.57 9.76 -8.09
C ASP A 326 8.40 8.48 -8.32
N VAL A 327 8.83 8.23 -9.56
CA VAL A 327 9.75 7.11 -9.89
C VAL A 327 11.09 7.26 -9.17
N LEU A 328 11.71 8.45 -9.24
CA LEU A 328 13.00 8.71 -8.58
C LEU A 328 12.91 8.67 -7.05
N ASN A 329 11.75 8.98 -6.46
CA ASN A 329 11.51 8.82 -5.02
C ASN A 329 11.32 7.35 -4.60
N ALA A 330 10.75 6.52 -5.48
CA ALA A 330 10.63 5.08 -5.26
C ALA A 330 11.97 4.35 -5.45
N LEU A 331 12.80 4.81 -6.39
CA LEU A 331 14.16 4.35 -6.64
C LEU A 331 15.13 4.88 -5.57
N LYS A 332 15.23 4.15 -4.45
CA LYS A 332 16.20 4.41 -3.39
C LYS A 332 17.57 3.76 -3.71
N CYS A 333 18.19 4.19 -4.81
CA CYS A 333 19.47 3.66 -5.32
C CYS A 333 20.49 4.78 -5.59
N GLU A 334 21.75 4.40 -5.86
CA GLU A 334 22.81 5.37 -6.18
C GLU A 334 22.68 5.95 -7.58
N ASN A 335 22.47 5.07 -8.58
CA ASN A 335 22.37 5.45 -9.98
C ASN A 335 21.06 4.90 -10.59
N VAL A 336 20.45 5.71 -11.46
CA VAL A 336 19.29 5.31 -12.25
C VAL A 336 19.68 5.16 -13.70
N ARG A 337 18.98 4.26 -14.38
CA ARG A 337 19.05 4.09 -15.83
C ARG A 337 17.76 4.54 -16.47
N ILE A 338 17.87 5.40 -17.49
CA ILE A 338 16.77 5.88 -18.32
C ILE A 338 16.95 5.30 -19.71
N LEU A 339 16.01 4.44 -20.11
CA LEU A 339 15.97 3.73 -21.38
C LEU A 339 15.00 4.45 -22.33
N LEU A 340 15.56 5.09 -23.36
CA LEU A 340 14.88 5.94 -24.34
C LEU A 340 14.81 5.26 -25.71
N THR A 341 13.91 5.75 -26.57
CA THR A 341 13.76 5.29 -27.96
C THR A 341 13.67 6.48 -28.92
N ASP A 342 12.61 7.27 -28.81
CA ASP A 342 12.36 8.48 -29.59
C ASP A 342 11.45 9.44 -28.80
N SER A 343 11.11 10.60 -29.36
CA SER A 343 10.35 11.66 -28.68
C SER A 343 8.86 11.35 -28.45
N VAL A 344 8.33 10.26 -29.04
CA VAL A 344 6.91 9.88 -28.94
C VAL A 344 6.69 8.54 -28.22
N SER A 345 7.76 7.83 -27.94
CA SER A 345 7.77 6.56 -27.21
C SER A 345 7.87 6.77 -25.70
N SER A 346 7.30 5.85 -24.94
CA SER A 346 7.46 5.81 -23.49
C SER A 346 8.90 5.55 -23.10
N VAL A 347 9.32 6.14 -21.98
CA VAL A 347 10.60 5.88 -21.35
C VAL A 347 10.47 4.76 -20.33
N GLN A 348 11.46 3.87 -20.27
CA GLN A 348 11.63 2.95 -19.16
C GLN A 348 12.69 3.49 -18.21
N ILE A 349 12.41 3.48 -16.91
CA ILE A 349 13.33 3.93 -15.86
C ILE A 349 13.51 2.76 -14.89
N GLU A 350 14.74 2.50 -14.46
CA GLU A 350 15.08 1.43 -13.53
C GLU A 350 16.30 1.80 -12.69
N ASP A 351 16.59 0.99 -11.66
CA ASP A 351 17.86 1.05 -10.93
C ASP A 351 18.96 0.52 -11.86
N ALA A 352 20.04 1.28 -12.06
CA ALA A 352 21.13 0.87 -12.93
C ALA A 352 21.80 -0.44 -12.47
N ALA A 353 21.70 -0.78 -11.18
CA ALA A 353 22.24 -2.01 -10.59
C ALA A 353 21.20 -3.13 -10.44
N SER A 354 19.91 -2.90 -10.73
CA SER A 354 18.85 -3.89 -10.49
C SER A 354 17.67 -3.77 -11.45
N GLN A 355 17.32 -4.89 -12.08
CA GLN A 355 16.11 -5.03 -12.91
C GLN A 355 14.88 -5.51 -12.11
N SER A 356 14.97 -5.54 -10.77
CA SER A 356 13.86 -5.99 -9.91
C SER A 356 12.62 -5.11 -10.01
N ALA A 357 12.78 -3.84 -10.37
CA ALA A 357 11.69 -2.91 -10.60
C ALA A 357 11.92 -2.11 -11.88
N ALA A 358 10.86 -1.95 -12.68
CA ALA A 358 10.87 -1.14 -13.88
C ALA A 358 9.66 -0.21 -13.89
N TYR A 359 9.87 0.99 -14.41
CA TYR A 359 8.88 2.04 -14.46
C TYR A 359 8.73 2.52 -15.90
N VAL A 360 7.51 2.73 -16.35
CA VAL A 360 7.23 3.27 -17.69
C VAL A 360 6.48 4.59 -17.55
N VAL A 361 6.95 5.63 -18.22
CA VAL A 361 6.29 6.95 -18.25
C VAL A 361 6.00 7.34 -19.69
N MET A 362 4.74 7.68 -19.98
CA MET A 362 4.33 8.16 -21.30
C MET A 362 4.85 9.59 -21.55
N PRO A 363 5.34 9.90 -22.76
CA PRO A 363 5.84 11.23 -23.07
C PRO A 363 4.69 12.23 -23.22
N MET A 364 5.02 13.50 -23.03
CA MET A 364 4.15 14.62 -23.31
C MET A 364 4.59 15.32 -24.60
N ARG A 365 3.63 15.71 -25.42
CA ARG A 365 3.86 16.71 -26.47
C ARG A 365 3.84 18.08 -25.79
N LEU A 366 5.00 18.73 -25.74
CA LEU A 366 5.19 20.04 -25.12
C LEU A 366 5.02 21.17 -26.14
#